data_AF-A0A359KES4-F1
#
_entry.id   AF-A0A359KES4-F1
#
_cell.length_a   1.000
_cell.length_b   1.000
_cell.length_c   1.000
_cell.angle_alpha   90.00
_cell.angle_beta   90.00
_cell.angle_gamma   90.00
#
_symmetry.space_group_name_H-M   'P 1'
#
loop_
_entity.id
_entity.type
_entity.pdbx_description
1 polymer ?
#
loop_
_entity_poly.entity_id
_entity_poly.type
_entity_poly.pdbx_seq_one_letter_code
_entity_poly.pdbx_strand_id
1 'polypeptide(L)'
;PGMPEQENRRPLNAAHEIDARGMYVMPGFVDAHAHGGSPQKAPDLEYVYKLWLAHGVTTVRGVSLAPHDIAVSEKARSARGEIVAPRIYNYQTLGSGWSRGRIRNPEMAREWVRWGAANGVDGIKFFLRGDETPEVVLAAIDEAKKNHMGTVAHIAQPGVA
;
A
#
# COMPACT_ATOMS: atom_id res chain seq x y z
N PRO A 1 31.00 8.96 -3.25
CA PRO A 1 31.17 9.18 -1.78
C PRO A 1 32.66 9.14 -1.42
N GLY A 2 33.15 10.10 -0.64
CA GLY A 2 34.58 10.16 -0.27
C GLY A 2 35.54 10.72 -1.34
N MET A 3 35.01 11.31 -2.42
CA MET A 3 35.83 12.13 -3.33
C MET A 3 36.02 13.52 -2.71
N PRO A 4 37.16 14.19 -2.95
CA PRO A 4 37.37 15.58 -2.56
C PRO A 4 36.26 16.48 -3.13
N GLU A 5 35.83 17.47 -2.35
CA GLU A 5 34.91 18.50 -2.83
C GLU A 5 35.56 19.21 -4.03
N GLN A 6 34.86 19.28 -5.16
CA GLN A 6 35.32 20.09 -6.28
C GLN A 6 34.90 21.53 -6.02
N GLU A 7 35.85 22.36 -5.59
CA GLU A 7 35.66 23.81 -5.52
C GLU A 7 35.21 24.34 -6.88
N ASN A 8 34.20 25.21 -6.89
CA ASN A 8 33.63 25.82 -8.10
C ASN A 8 32.92 24.87 -9.08
N ARG A 9 32.42 23.71 -8.63
CA ARG A 9 31.44 22.95 -9.42
C ARG A 9 30.13 23.73 -9.51
N ARG A 10 30.01 24.59 -10.52
CA ARG A 10 28.75 25.28 -10.83
C ARG A 10 27.76 24.26 -11.42
N PRO A 11 26.47 24.27 -11.03
CA PRO A 11 25.44 23.54 -11.76
C PRO A 11 25.43 24.06 -13.18
N LEU A 12 25.72 23.18 -14.14
CA LEU A 12 25.56 23.53 -15.54
C LEU A 12 24.11 23.23 -15.90
N ASN A 13 23.26 24.25 -15.84
CA ASN A 13 21.85 24.24 -16.28
C ASN A 13 20.85 23.49 -15.37
N ALA A 14 21.04 23.52 -14.04
CA ALA A 14 20.01 23.00 -13.14
C ALA A 14 18.81 23.97 -13.03
N ALA A 15 17.58 23.45 -13.13
CA ALA A 15 16.37 24.23 -12.84
C ALA A 15 16.23 24.54 -11.34
N HIS A 16 16.73 23.64 -10.48
CA HIS A 16 16.78 23.80 -9.04
C HIS A 16 17.95 22.98 -8.48
N GLU A 17 18.66 23.53 -7.49
CA GLU A 17 19.76 22.88 -6.79
C GLU A 17 19.44 22.82 -5.29
N ILE A 18 19.71 21.67 -4.67
CA ILE A 18 19.61 21.48 -3.22
C ILE A 18 21.03 21.28 -2.69
N ASP A 19 21.47 22.20 -1.83
CA ASP A 19 22.75 22.09 -1.15
C ASP A 19 22.66 21.04 -0.02
N ALA A 20 23.22 19.87 -0.27
CA ALA A 20 23.25 18.75 0.67
C ALA A 20 24.66 18.51 1.25
N ARG A 21 25.54 19.53 1.26
CA ARG A 21 26.89 19.40 1.84
C ARG A 21 26.81 18.96 3.31
N GLY A 22 27.59 17.93 3.66
CA GLY A 22 27.57 17.33 4.99
C GLY A 22 26.33 16.48 5.31
N MET A 23 25.41 16.28 4.35
CA MET A 23 24.20 15.47 4.50
C MET A 23 24.30 14.15 3.72
N TYR A 24 23.33 13.27 3.96
CA TYR A 24 23.14 12.04 3.20
C TYR A 24 21.89 12.13 2.34
N VAL A 25 21.98 11.62 1.10
CA VAL A 25 20.83 11.44 0.23
C VAL A 25 20.37 9.99 0.34
N MET A 26 19.08 9.81 0.63
CA MET A 26 18.44 8.49 0.72
C MET A 26 17.21 8.45 -0.19
N PRO A 27 16.82 7.27 -0.70
CA PRO A 27 15.49 7.11 -1.27
C PRO A 27 14.42 7.37 -0.21
N GLY A 28 13.24 7.82 -0.64
CA GLY A 28 12.10 7.93 0.27
C GLY A 28 11.73 6.57 0.84
N PHE A 29 11.31 6.53 2.10
CA PHE A 29 10.95 5.30 2.78
C PHE A 29 9.66 4.69 2.21
N VAL A 30 9.61 3.36 2.26
CA VAL A 30 8.46 2.56 1.84
C VAL A 30 7.92 1.85 3.08
N ASP A 31 6.74 2.26 3.55
CA ASP A 31 6.04 1.55 4.62
C ASP A 31 5.22 0.40 4.02
N ALA A 32 5.60 -0.83 4.34
CA ALA A 32 4.96 -2.02 3.80
C ALA A 32 3.69 -2.46 4.57
N HIS A 33 3.31 -1.79 5.65
CA HIS A 33 2.16 -2.15 6.48
C HIS A 33 1.46 -0.92 7.06
N ALA A 34 0.77 -0.17 6.21
CA ALA A 34 0.09 1.06 6.62
C ALA A 34 -1.43 0.86 6.83
N HIS A 35 -1.96 1.56 7.83
CA HIS A 35 -3.39 1.74 8.08
C HIS A 35 -3.68 3.23 8.25
N GLY A 36 -4.72 3.73 7.58
CA GLY A 36 -5.11 5.14 7.65
C GLY A 36 -5.73 5.56 8.98
N GLY A 37 -6.02 4.60 9.86
CA GLY A 37 -6.69 4.84 11.13
C GLY A 37 -8.22 4.83 11.01
N SER A 38 -8.88 5.14 12.12
CA SER A 38 -10.33 5.34 12.18
C SER A 38 -10.62 6.81 12.49
N PRO A 39 -11.85 7.31 12.27
CA PRO A 39 -12.23 8.68 12.60
C PRO A 39 -11.91 9.11 14.05
N GLN A 40 -11.85 8.15 14.98
CA GLN A 40 -11.46 8.41 16.38
C GLN A 40 -9.95 8.68 16.55
N LYS A 41 -9.11 8.14 15.67
CA LYS A 41 -7.63 8.31 15.70
C LYS A 41 -7.17 9.49 14.84
N ALA A 42 -7.81 9.66 13.69
CA ALA A 42 -7.58 10.78 12.78
C ALA A 42 -8.91 11.08 12.07
N PRO A 43 -9.41 12.33 12.11
CA PRO A 43 -10.71 12.67 11.54
C PRO A 43 -10.77 12.49 10.02
N ASP A 44 -9.62 12.64 9.36
CA ASP A 44 -9.41 12.38 7.94
C ASP A 44 -8.04 11.70 7.70
N LEU A 45 -7.85 11.18 6.49
CA LEU A 45 -6.61 10.53 6.08
C LEU A 45 -5.48 11.52 5.78
N GLU A 46 -5.81 12.79 5.51
CA GLU A 46 -4.82 13.80 5.12
C GLU A 46 -3.83 14.06 6.27
N TYR A 47 -4.31 14.12 7.51
CA TYR A 47 -3.43 14.22 8.68
C TYR A 47 -2.38 13.10 8.72
N VAL A 48 -2.81 11.86 8.52
CA VAL A 48 -1.95 10.68 8.56
C VAL A 48 -0.94 10.69 7.42
N TYR A 49 -1.37 11.09 6.22
CA TYR A 49 -0.50 11.20 5.05
C TYR A 49 0.59 12.25 5.22
N LYS A 50 0.23 13.44 5.73
CA LYS A 50 1.20 14.51 6.02
C LYS A 50 2.19 14.07 7.09
N LEU A 51 1.73 13.34 8.11
CA LEU A 51 2.60 12.79 9.15
C LEU A 51 3.62 11.81 8.56
N TRP A 52 3.19 10.89 7.69
CA TRP A 52 4.09 9.95 7.00
C TRP A 52 5.12 10.65 6.12
N LEU A 53 4.68 11.59 5.28
CA LEU A 53 5.56 12.35 4.40
C LEU A 53 6.59 13.18 5.18
N ALA A 54 6.17 13.82 6.28
CA ALA A 54 7.06 14.57 7.16
C ALA A 54 8.18 13.71 7.78
N HIS A 55 7.96 12.39 7.89
CA HIS A 55 8.94 11.42 8.37
C HIS A 55 9.63 10.65 7.24
N GLY A 56 9.54 11.14 5.99
CA GLY A 56 10.23 10.58 4.84
C GLY A 56 9.57 9.36 4.20
N VAL A 57 8.37 8.95 4.65
CA VAL A 57 7.61 7.86 4.03
C VAL A 57 6.90 8.39 2.79
N THR A 58 7.42 8.00 1.62
CA THR A 58 6.93 8.48 0.32
C THR A 58 6.05 7.46 -0.41
N THR A 59 6.02 6.21 0.06
CA THR A 59 5.20 5.14 -0.48
C THR A 59 4.67 4.27 0.64
N VAL A 60 3.41 3.85 0.54
CA VAL A 60 2.76 2.96 1.50
C VAL A 60 2.09 1.79 0.80
N ARG A 61 2.20 0.59 1.38
CA ARG A 61 1.28 -0.52 1.12
C ARG A 61 0.19 -0.49 2.20
N GLY A 62 -0.96 0.03 1.80
CA GLY A 62 -2.15 0.09 2.60
C GLY A 62 -2.77 -1.29 2.73
N VAL A 63 -2.69 -1.90 3.91
CA VAL A 63 -3.13 -3.28 4.14
C VAL A 63 -4.50 -3.29 4.82
N SER A 64 -5.50 -2.85 4.06
CA SER A 64 -6.74 -2.21 4.55
C SER A 64 -6.45 -0.82 5.09
N LEU A 65 -5.97 0.07 4.21
CA LEU A 65 -5.73 1.49 4.51
C LEU A 65 -7.01 2.15 5.04
N ALA A 66 -8.10 1.91 4.32
CA ALA A 66 -9.47 2.39 4.52
C ALA A 66 -10.41 1.39 3.82
N PRO A 67 -11.75 1.52 3.95
CA PRO A 67 -12.70 0.84 3.08
C PRO A 67 -12.33 0.97 1.59
N HIS A 68 -12.68 -0.04 0.79
CA HIS A 68 -12.19 -0.21 -0.57
C HIS A 68 -12.40 1.02 -1.47
N ASP A 69 -13.60 1.59 -1.47
CA ASP A 69 -14.00 2.76 -2.25
C ASP A 69 -13.14 3.99 -1.90
N ILE A 70 -12.92 4.23 -0.61
CA ILE A 70 -12.06 5.31 -0.12
C ILE A 70 -10.61 5.06 -0.55
N ALA A 71 -10.08 3.85 -0.33
CA ALA A 71 -8.69 3.53 -0.65
C ALA A 71 -8.38 3.64 -2.15
N VAL A 72 -9.32 3.25 -3.02
CA VAL A 72 -9.20 3.42 -4.48
C VAL A 72 -9.20 4.91 -4.86
N SER A 73 -10.11 5.70 -4.26
CA SER A 73 -10.16 7.15 -4.49
C SER A 73 -8.87 7.84 -4.07
N GLU A 74 -8.39 7.60 -2.86
CA GLU A 74 -7.17 8.23 -2.32
C GLU A 74 -5.93 7.84 -3.14
N LYS A 75 -5.82 6.57 -3.55
CA LYS A 75 -4.76 6.12 -4.46
C LYS A 75 -4.78 6.92 -5.77
N ALA A 76 -5.96 7.09 -6.37
CA ALA A 76 -6.10 7.78 -7.64
C ALA A 76 -5.79 9.29 -7.51
N ARG A 77 -6.27 9.95 -6.45
CA ARG A 77 -6.00 11.36 -6.15
C ARG A 77 -4.52 11.61 -5.87
N SER A 78 -3.88 10.73 -5.09
CA SER A 78 -2.43 10.77 -4.83
C SER A 78 -1.62 10.65 -6.12
N ALA A 79 -1.96 9.68 -6.98
CA ALA A 79 -1.27 9.48 -8.26
C ALA A 79 -1.40 10.68 -9.22
N ARG A 80 -2.47 11.46 -9.12
CA ARG A 80 -2.68 12.71 -9.88
C ARG A 80 -2.13 13.96 -9.20
N GLY A 81 -1.58 13.85 -7.99
CA GLY A 81 -1.07 14.99 -7.22
C GLY A 81 -2.18 15.94 -6.71
N GLU A 82 -3.41 15.47 -6.60
CA GLU A 82 -4.55 16.27 -6.10
C GLU A 82 -4.59 16.38 -4.58
N ILE A 83 -3.84 15.52 -3.89
CA ILE A 83 -3.69 15.50 -2.43
C ILE A 83 -2.23 15.34 -2.04
N VAL A 84 -1.88 15.84 -0.86
CA VAL A 84 -0.57 15.65 -0.25
C VAL A 84 -0.53 14.28 0.42
N ALA A 85 -0.19 13.26 -0.36
CA ALA A 85 -0.15 11.87 0.08
C ALA A 85 1.06 11.10 -0.47
N PRO A 86 1.55 10.06 0.24
CA PRO A 86 2.51 9.14 -0.35
C PRO A 86 1.88 8.39 -1.53
N ARG A 87 2.71 7.73 -2.35
CA ARG A 87 2.22 6.73 -3.32
C ARG A 87 1.53 5.59 -2.57
N ILE A 88 0.34 5.19 -3.01
CA ILE A 88 -0.48 4.20 -2.32
C ILE A 88 -0.60 2.91 -3.15
N TYR A 89 -0.24 1.78 -2.55
CA TYR A 89 -0.65 0.44 -3.00
C TYR A 89 -1.81 -0.06 -2.13
N ASN A 90 -2.94 -0.36 -2.77
CA ASN A 90 -4.20 -0.72 -2.11
C ASN A 90 -4.32 -2.24 -1.95
N TYR A 91 -3.94 -2.75 -0.77
CA TYR A 91 -4.16 -4.16 -0.43
C TYR A 91 -5.42 -4.28 0.41
N GLN A 92 -6.31 -5.19 0.03
CA GLN A 92 -7.62 -5.37 0.67
C GLN A 92 -7.79 -6.79 1.17
N THR A 93 -8.61 -6.96 2.20
CA THR A 93 -8.97 -8.30 2.69
C THR A 93 -9.85 -9.00 1.66
N LEU A 94 -9.71 -10.33 1.59
CA LEU A 94 -10.50 -11.15 0.68
C LEU A 94 -12.00 -10.87 0.87
N GLY A 95 -12.71 -10.52 -0.21
CA GLY A 95 -14.13 -10.13 -0.19
C GLY A 95 -14.44 -8.64 0.05
N SER A 96 -13.46 -7.82 0.43
CA SER A 96 -13.67 -6.37 0.67
C SER A 96 -14.17 -5.66 -0.59
N GLY A 97 -15.14 -4.76 -0.41
CA GLY A 97 -15.72 -3.93 -1.49
C GLY A 97 -16.66 -4.65 -2.46
N TRP A 98 -16.77 -5.97 -2.41
CA TRP A 98 -17.62 -6.73 -3.33
C TRP A 98 -19.03 -6.96 -2.77
N SER A 99 -20.04 -6.91 -3.64
CA SER A 99 -21.46 -7.11 -3.33
C SER A 99 -21.89 -8.58 -3.16
N ARG A 100 -21.04 -9.57 -3.43
CA ARG A 100 -21.41 -11.00 -3.40
C ARG A 100 -21.16 -11.70 -2.05
N GLY A 101 -20.80 -10.93 -1.02
CA GLY A 101 -20.68 -11.40 0.36
C GLY A 101 -19.40 -12.19 0.63
N ARG A 102 -19.46 -13.05 1.65
CA ARG A 102 -18.29 -13.83 2.13
C ARG A 102 -17.78 -14.81 1.08
N ILE A 103 -16.47 -14.91 0.97
CA ILE A 103 -15.77 -15.82 0.06
C ILE A 103 -15.66 -17.19 0.72
N ARG A 104 -16.51 -18.14 0.31
CA ARG A 104 -16.67 -19.44 1.01
C ARG A 104 -16.09 -20.65 0.26
N ASN A 105 -15.63 -20.46 -0.96
CA ASN A 105 -15.07 -21.53 -1.79
C ASN A 105 -14.01 -20.98 -2.77
N PRO A 106 -13.18 -21.87 -3.34
CA PRO A 106 -12.13 -21.50 -4.30
C PRO A 106 -12.63 -20.68 -5.50
N GLU A 107 -13.79 -21.02 -6.06
CA GLU A 107 -14.34 -20.36 -7.24
C GLU A 107 -14.68 -18.89 -6.95
N MET A 108 -15.37 -18.63 -5.84
CA MET A 108 -15.65 -17.27 -5.37
C MET A 108 -14.37 -16.49 -5.09
N ALA A 109 -13.32 -17.16 -4.61
CA ALA A 109 -12.03 -16.52 -4.37
C ALA A 109 -11.42 -16.00 -5.68
N ARG A 110 -11.40 -16.84 -6.71
CA ARG A 110 -10.90 -16.45 -8.05
C ARG A 110 -11.72 -15.31 -8.64
N GLU A 111 -13.04 -15.38 -8.51
CA GLU A 111 -13.92 -14.33 -8.99
C GLU A 111 -13.69 -12.99 -8.25
N TRP A 112 -13.50 -13.02 -6.93
CA TRP A 112 -13.17 -11.81 -6.18
C TRP A 112 -11.83 -11.22 -6.61
N VAL A 113 -10.83 -12.06 -6.87
CA VAL A 113 -9.51 -11.59 -7.32
C VAL A 113 -9.62 -10.87 -8.67
N ARG A 114 -10.31 -11.47 -9.64
CA ARG A 114 -10.55 -10.84 -10.95
C ARG A 114 -11.33 -9.52 -10.81
N TRP A 115 -12.35 -9.52 -9.95
CA TRP A 115 -13.09 -8.30 -9.63
C TRP A 115 -12.17 -7.25 -8.97
N GLY A 116 -11.37 -7.63 -7.97
CA GLY A 116 -10.48 -6.73 -7.25
C GLY A 116 -9.44 -6.09 -8.16
N ALA A 117 -8.82 -6.88 -9.04
CA ALA A 117 -7.90 -6.37 -10.06
C ALA A 117 -8.57 -5.32 -10.96
N ALA A 118 -9.80 -5.60 -11.42
CA ALA A 118 -10.57 -4.67 -12.25
C ALA A 118 -11.06 -3.43 -11.48
N ASN A 119 -11.06 -3.46 -10.14
CA ASN A 119 -11.55 -2.38 -9.28
C ASN A 119 -10.43 -1.72 -8.46
N GLY A 120 -9.17 -1.80 -8.91
CA GLY A 120 -8.09 -1.02 -8.34
C GLY A 120 -7.51 -1.55 -7.01
N VAL A 121 -7.71 -2.84 -6.73
CA VAL A 121 -6.97 -3.55 -5.68
C VAL A 121 -5.62 -4.01 -6.24
N ASP A 122 -4.53 -3.68 -5.55
CA ASP A 122 -3.16 -4.06 -5.93
C ASP A 122 -2.71 -5.37 -5.27
N GLY A 123 -3.40 -5.80 -4.21
CA GLY A 123 -3.07 -7.05 -3.55
C GLY A 123 -4.06 -7.50 -2.48
N ILE A 124 -3.85 -8.73 -2.01
CA ILE A 124 -4.75 -9.41 -1.07
C ILE A 124 -4.09 -9.48 0.31
N LYS A 125 -4.82 -9.12 1.36
CA LYS A 125 -4.46 -9.36 2.76
C LYS A 125 -5.28 -10.51 3.33
N PHE A 126 -4.62 -11.61 3.63
CA PHE A 126 -5.21 -12.77 4.30
C PHE A 126 -5.10 -12.64 5.82
N PHE A 127 -6.09 -13.16 6.54
CA PHE A 127 -6.05 -13.39 7.99
C PHE A 127 -5.87 -14.87 8.36
N LEU A 128 -5.99 -15.78 7.39
CA LEU A 128 -5.83 -17.23 7.54
C LEU A 128 -6.71 -17.81 8.64
N ARG A 129 -7.99 -17.40 8.67
CA ARG A 129 -9.00 -17.86 9.63
C ARG A 129 -10.39 -17.95 8.99
N GLY A 130 -11.26 -18.75 9.58
CA GLY A 130 -12.65 -18.88 9.12
C GLY A 130 -12.73 -19.44 7.71
N ASP A 131 -13.36 -18.70 6.78
CA ASP A 131 -13.55 -19.13 5.39
C ASP A 131 -12.27 -19.11 4.55
N GLU A 132 -11.17 -18.53 5.05
CA GLU A 132 -9.86 -18.56 4.40
C GLU A 132 -9.15 -19.92 4.61
N THR A 133 -9.80 -21.00 4.15
CA THR A 133 -9.22 -22.36 4.16
C THR A 133 -8.03 -22.45 3.21
N PRO A 134 -7.16 -23.48 3.33
CA PRO A 134 -6.05 -23.68 2.40
C PRO A 134 -6.47 -23.65 0.93
N GLU A 135 -7.60 -24.28 0.58
CA GLU A 135 -8.11 -24.33 -0.79
C GLU A 135 -8.52 -22.95 -1.30
N VAL A 136 -9.22 -22.17 -0.47
CA VAL A 136 -9.64 -20.79 -0.78
C VAL A 136 -8.42 -19.89 -0.97
N VAL A 137 -7.46 -19.95 -0.05
CA VAL A 137 -6.25 -19.12 -0.06
C VAL A 137 -5.36 -19.46 -1.26
N LEU A 138 -5.14 -20.75 -1.53
CA LEU A 138 -4.34 -21.19 -2.69
C LEU A 138 -4.99 -20.78 -4.01
N ALA A 139 -6.31 -20.89 -4.13
CA ALA A 139 -7.04 -20.43 -5.31
C ALA A 139 -6.93 -18.90 -5.49
N ALA A 140 -7.03 -18.13 -4.40
CA ALA A 140 -6.84 -16.68 -4.44
C ALA A 140 -5.40 -16.30 -4.84
N ILE A 141 -4.37 -16.96 -4.28
CA ILE A 141 -2.96 -16.70 -4.61
C ILE A 141 -2.66 -17.02 -6.07
N ASP A 142 -3.14 -18.17 -6.56
CA ASP A 142 -2.96 -18.57 -7.96
C ASP A 142 -3.61 -17.56 -8.92
N GLU A 143 -4.83 -17.12 -8.61
CA GLU A 143 -5.51 -16.11 -9.42
C GLU A 143 -4.84 -14.72 -9.30
N ALA A 144 -4.32 -14.36 -8.13
CA ALA A 144 -3.66 -13.08 -7.90
C ALA A 144 -2.42 -12.95 -8.81
N LYS A 145 -1.63 -14.03 -8.91
CA LYS A 145 -0.47 -14.08 -9.81
C LYS A 145 -0.86 -13.85 -11.27
N LYS A 146 -1.97 -14.45 -11.73
CA LYS A 146 -2.50 -14.27 -13.10
C LYS A 146 -2.95 -12.83 -13.37
N ASN A 147 -3.35 -12.10 -12.34
CA ASN A 147 -3.80 -10.70 -12.43
C ASN A 147 -2.73 -9.70 -11.97
N HIS A 148 -1.47 -10.14 -11.80
CA HIS A 148 -0.35 -9.30 -11.33
C HIS A 148 -0.58 -8.60 -9.98
N MET A 149 -1.40 -9.20 -9.13
CA MET A 149 -1.67 -8.72 -7.77
C MET A 149 -0.69 -9.33 -6.77
N GLY A 150 -0.28 -8.56 -5.77
CA GLY A 150 0.51 -9.07 -4.66
C GLY A 150 -0.33 -9.72 -3.55
N THR A 151 0.33 -10.39 -2.62
CA THR A 151 -0.34 -11.04 -1.47
C THR A 151 0.45 -10.81 -0.19
N VAL A 152 -0.25 -10.68 0.93
CA VAL A 152 0.30 -10.62 2.29
C VAL A 152 -0.62 -11.39 3.23
N ALA A 153 -0.06 -11.96 4.30
CA ALA A 153 -0.86 -12.63 5.32
C ALA A 153 -0.55 -12.03 6.70
N HIS A 154 -1.59 -11.92 7.51
CA HIS A 154 -1.46 -11.80 8.95
C HIS A 154 -1.24 -13.20 9.52
N ILE A 155 0.00 -13.50 9.92
CA ILE A 155 0.35 -14.78 10.55
C ILE A 155 0.31 -14.54 12.06
N ALA A 156 -0.86 -14.73 12.66
CA ALA A 156 -0.98 -14.76 14.12
C ALA A 156 -0.42 -16.08 14.65
N GLN A 157 0.15 -16.06 15.85
CA GLN A 157 0.42 -17.27 16.63
C GLN A 157 -0.58 -17.36 17.80
N PRO A 158 -1.87 -17.66 17.56
CA PRO A 158 -2.90 -17.64 18.61
C PRO A 158 -2.77 -18.78 19.64
N GLY A 159 -1.76 -19.66 19.51
CA GLY A 159 -1.59 -20.86 20.32
C GLY A 159 -0.26 -20.97 21.08
N VAL A 160 0.54 -19.90 21.13
CA VAL A 160 1.66 -19.80 22.08
C VAL A 160 1.21 -18.96 23.26
N ALA A 161 0.85 -19.65 24.35
CA ALA A 161 0.72 -19.09 25.68
C ALA A 161 1.93 -19.52 26.51
#